data_AF-A0A931MRI5-F1
#
_entry.id   AF-A0A931MRI5-F1
#
_cell.length_a   1.000
_cell.length_b   1.000
_cell.length_c   1.000
_cell.angle_alpha   90.00
_cell.angle_beta   90.00
_cell.angle_gamma   90.00
#
_symmetry.space_group_name_H-M   'P 1'
#
loop_
_entity.id
_entity.type
_entity.pdbx_description
1 polymer ?
#
loop_
_entity_poly.entity_id
_entity_poly.type
_entity_poly.pdbx_seq_one_letter_code
_entity_poly.pdbx_strand_id
1 'polypeptide(L)'
;PTRRTVLFGLLAVLIVAACLRPPITAVGPLLGSIGADTGLGSTGLGILGAVPLLCFAVVSPWIHRPAARFGSQLLILLALGVLAAGILVRSLPGAVWLWSGTVAIGAGIAVANVLLPAVVKRDHAGRLATVTGVYSSVTTGAAGLGAGLAVPLADATGDWRTALAVWAILPCVAAAVWFLRG
;
A
#
# COMPACT_ATOMS: atom_id res chain seq x y z
N PRO A 1 -12.98 21.65 -16.80
CA PRO A 1 -12.10 20.46 -16.93
C PRO A 1 -12.50 19.58 -18.13
N THR A 2 -11.57 19.33 -19.05
CA THR A 2 -11.80 18.42 -20.18
C THR A 2 -12.01 16.98 -19.66
N ARG A 3 -12.87 16.21 -20.34
CA ARG A 3 -13.24 14.82 -19.96
C ARG A 3 -12.02 13.92 -19.72
N ARG A 4 -10.92 14.16 -20.44
CA ARG A 4 -9.63 13.48 -20.30
C ARG A 4 -8.96 13.70 -18.94
N THR A 5 -8.97 14.92 -18.40
CA THR A 5 -8.35 15.23 -17.10
C THR A 5 -9.08 14.55 -15.94
N VAL A 6 -10.41 14.46 -16.03
CA VAL A 6 -11.25 13.77 -15.03
C VAL A 6 -11.00 12.26 -15.04
N LEU A 7 -10.91 11.66 -16.24
CA LEU A 7 -10.58 10.24 -16.40
C LEU A 7 -9.16 9.91 -15.90
N PHE A 8 -8.18 10.77 -16.22
CA PHE A 8 -6.80 10.58 -15.79
C PHE A 8 -6.67 10.66 -14.26
N GLY A 9 -7.34 11.63 -13.62
CA GLY A 9 -7.35 11.74 -12.16
C GLY A 9 -7.97 10.52 -11.47
N LEU A 10 -9.06 9.99 -12.04
CA LEU A 10 -9.73 8.80 -11.51
C LEU A 10 -8.85 7.55 -11.68
N LEU A 11 -8.20 7.39 -12.83
CA LEU A 11 -7.27 6.30 -13.08
C LEU A 11 -6.06 6.35 -12.14
N ALA A 12 -5.50 7.53 -11.87
CA ALA A 12 -4.44 7.71 -10.89
C ALA A 12 -4.87 7.28 -9.47
N VAL A 13 -6.07 7.65 -9.03
CA VAL A 13 -6.63 7.19 -7.74
C VAL A 13 -6.77 5.67 -7.71
N LEU A 14 -7.30 5.06 -8.77
CA LEU A 14 -7.51 3.61 -8.83
C LEU A 14 -6.18 2.83 -8.80
N ILE A 15 -5.15 3.34 -9.49
CA ILE A 15 -3.81 2.74 -9.43
C ILE A 15 -3.27 2.82 -8.00
N VAL A 16 -3.33 3.99 -7.35
CA VAL A 16 -2.89 4.11 -5.96
C VAL A 16 -3.67 3.15 -5.06
N ALA A 17 -4.99 3.07 -5.20
CA ALA A 17 -5.86 2.16 -4.45
C ALA A 17 -5.42 0.69 -4.57
N ALA A 18 -5.09 0.26 -5.79
CA ALA A 18 -4.62 -1.09 -6.07
C ALA A 18 -3.33 -1.44 -5.32
N CYS A 19 -2.50 -0.44 -4.97
CA CYS A 19 -1.20 -0.67 -4.32
C CYS A 19 -1.30 -0.82 -2.79
N LEU A 20 -2.42 -0.40 -2.17
CA LEU A 20 -2.50 -0.25 -0.71
C LEU A 20 -2.72 -1.56 0.04
N ARG A 21 -3.22 -2.60 -0.66
CA ARG A 21 -3.63 -3.87 -0.04
C ARG A 21 -2.69 -5.05 -0.30
N PRO A 22 -2.16 -5.24 -1.53
CA PRO A 22 -1.29 -6.39 -1.83
C PRO A 22 -0.08 -6.54 -0.90
N PRO A 23 0.66 -5.48 -0.50
CA PRO A 23 1.82 -5.61 0.40
C PRO A 23 1.49 -6.19 1.79
N ILE A 24 0.21 -6.09 2.20
CA ILE A 24 -0.31 -6.66 3.45
C ILE A 24 -0.88 -8.06 3.19
N THR A 25 -1.71 -8.23 2.17
CA THR A 25 -2.41 -9.50 1.94
C THR A 25 -1.49 -10.61 1.42
N ALA A 26 -0.39 -10.26 0.74
CA ALA A 26 0.64 -11.20 0.33
C ALA A 26 1.44 -11.77 1.52
N VAL A 27 1.44 -11.11 2.69
CA VAL A 27 2.16 -11.61 3.88
C VAL A 27 1.49 -12.87 4.42
N GLY A 28 0.15 -12.88 4.47
CA GLY A 28 -0.63 -13.93 5.13
C GLY A 28 -0.27 -15.34 4.68
N PRO A 29 -0.31 -15.64 3.37
CA PRO A 29 0.08 -16.94 2.83
C PRO A 29 1.54 -17.32 3.06
N LEU A 30 2.43 -16.34 3.27
CA LEU A 30 3.87 -16.53 3.43
C LEU A 30 4.33 -16.51 4.90
N LEU A 31 3.41 -16.37 5.87
CA LEU A 31 3.76 -16.31 7.30
C LEU A 31 4.51 -17.55 7.78
N GLY A 32 4.18 -18.75 7.26
CA GLY A 32 4.89 -19.98 7.57
C GLY A 32 6.36 -19.93 7.12
N SER A 33 6.61 -19.51 5.87
CA SER A 33 7.96 -19.35 5.33
C SER A 33 8.76 -18.27 6.05
N ILE A 34 8.11 -17.14 6.39
CA ILE A 34 8.73 -16.07 7.19
C ILE A 34 9.13 -16.60 8.56
N GLY A 35 8.24 -17.34 9.25
CA GLY A 35 8.50 -17.90 10.57
C GLY A 35 9.67 -18.88 10.58
N ALA A 36 9.70 -19.79 9.60
CA ALA A 36 10.77 -20.79 9.46
C ALA A 36 12.15 -20.13 9.24
N ASP A 37 12.21 -19.05 8.46
CA ASP A 37 13.46 -18.38 8.10
C ASP A 37 13.92 -17.36 9.16
N THR A 38 12.99 -16.72 9.86
CA THR A 38 13.31 -15.68 10.86
C THR A 38 13.34 -16.19 12.31
N GLY A 39 12.89 -17.42 12.55
CA GLY A 39 12.71 -17.98 13.88
C GLY A 39 11.57 -17.35 14.69
N LEU A 40 10.69 -16.57 14.04
CA LEU A 40 9.54 -15.95 14.70
C LEU A 40 8.50 -17.01 15.10
N GLY A 41 8.15 -17.03 16.38
CA GLY A 41 7.01 -17.81 16.88
C GLY A 41 5.66 -17.25 16.43
N SER A 42 4.59 -17.98 16.72
CA SER A 42 3.20 -17.61 16.36
C SER A 42 2.81 -16.20 16.80
N THR A 43 3.23 -15.76 17.98
CA THR A 43 3.01 -14.40 18.49
C THR A 43 3.70 -13.35 17.60
N GLY A 44 4.95 -13.59 17.19
CA GLY A 44 5.70 -12.66 16.34
C GLY A 44 5.07 -12.51 14.97
N LEU A 45 4.63 -13.62 14.37
CA LEU A 45 3.91 -13.63 13.09
C LEU A 45 2.55 -12.92 13.18
N GLY A 46 1.82 -13.13 14.29
CA GLY A 46 0.57 -12.42 14.56
C GLY A 46 0.77 -10.90 14.66
N ILE A 47 1.81 -10.47 15.39
CA ILE A 47 2.16 -9.05 15.50
C ILE A 47 2.56 -8.51 14.13
N LEU A 48 3.38 -9.23 13.35
CA LEU A 48 3.82 -8.81 12.02
C LEU A 48 2.63 -8.51 11.09
N GLY A 49 1.59 -9.34 11.12
CA GLY A 49 0.35 -9.11 10.38
C GLY A 49 -0.47 -7.92 10.90
N ALA A 50 -0.38 -7.62 12.20
CA ALA A 50 -1.11 -6.51 12.83
C ALA A 50 -0.37 -5.15 12.77
N VAL A 51 0.96 -5.13 12.56
CA VAL A 51 1.76 -3.89 12.52
C VAL A 51 1.16 -2.83 11.59
N PRO A 52 0.76 -3.14 10.34
CA PRO A 52 0.22 -2.11 9.46
C PRO A 52 -1.04 -1.45 10.02
N LEU A 53 -1.90 -2.21 10.71
CA LEU A 53 -3.12 -1.70 11.35
C LEU A 53 -2.79 -0.85 12.58
N LEU A 54 -1.80 -1.25 13.38
CA LEU A 54 -1.33 -0.47 14.52
C LEU A 54 -0.72 0.86 14.06
N CYS A 55 0.13 0.82 13.04
CA CYS A 55 0.66 2.03 12.40
C CYS A 55 -0.46 2.91 11.86
N PHE A 56 -1.47 2.32 11.21
CA PHE A 56 -2.64 3.06 10.74
C PHE A 56 -3.35 3.78 11.88
N ALA A 57 -3.65 3.08 12.98
CA ALA A 57 -4.32 3.66 14.15
C ALA A 57 -3.56 4.84 14.75
N VAL A 58 -2.23 4.74 14.84
CA VAL A 58 -1.38 5.79 15.43
C VAL A 58 -1.18 6.96 14.47
N VAL A 59 -0.99 6.70 13.17
CA VAL A 59 -0.66 7.75 12.18
C VAL A 59 -1.91 8.53 11.76
N SER A 60 -3.08 7.90 11.72
CA SER A 60 -4.32 8.50 11.18
C SER A 60 -4.66 9.91 11.72
N PRO A 61 -4.64 10.17 13.05
CA PRO A 61 -4.95 11.49 13.60
C PRO A 61 -3.95 12.59 13.18
N TRP A 62 -2.71 12.20 12.88
CA TRP A 62 -1.60 13.12 12.62
C TRP A 62 -1.56 13.57 11.16
N ILE A 63 -2.29 12.92 10.25
CA ILE A 63 -2.24 13.19 8.81
C ILE A 63 -2.89 14.52 8.44
N HIS A 64 -3.92 14.96 9.18
CA HIS A 64 -4.70 16.15 8.83
C HIS A 64 -3.87 17.45 8.84
N ARG A 65 -2.93 17.59 9.80
CA ARG A 65 -2.05 18.76 9.92
C ARG A 65 -1.08 18.94 8.74
N PRO A 66 -0.25 17.96 8.39
CA PRO A 66 0.60 18.07 7.22
C PRO A 66 -0.22 18.16 5.93
N ALA A 67 -1.38 17.50 5.83
CA ALA A 67 -2.26 17.61 4.66
C ALA A 67 -2.73 19.03 4.37
N ALA A 68 -3.06 19.79 5.42
CA ALA A 68 -3.42 21.19 5.30
C ALA A 68 -2.23 22.09 4.93
N ARG A 69 -1.01 21.73 5.33
CA ARG A 69 0.21 22.56 5.15
C ARG A 69 0.95 22.30 3.84
N PHE A 70 1.12 21.03 3.45
CA PHE A 70 1.93 20.61 2.31
C PHE A 70 1.10 20.20 1.09
N GLY A 71 -0.22 20.08 1.26
CA GLY A 71 -1.14 19.64 0.22
C GLY A 71 -1.20 18.12 0.08
N SER A 72 -2.38 17.62 -0.30
CA SER A 72 -2.64 16.18 -0.48
C SER A 72 -1.81 15.57 -1.61
N GLN A 73 -1.46 16.37 -2.63
CA GLN A 73 -0.64 15.97 -3.78
C GLN A 73 0.72 15.42 -3.34
N LEU A 74 1.50 16.25 -2.62
CA LEU A 74 2.85 15.92 -2.17
C LEU A 74 2.85 14.79 -1.14
N LEU A 75 1.89 14.79 -0.21
CA LEU A 75 1.81 13.75 0.81
C LEU A 75 1.49 12.37 0.26
N ILE A 76 0.61 12.27 -0.74
CA ILE A 76 0.35 10.99 -1.41
C ILE A 76 1.61 10.53 -2.14
N LEU A 77 2.33 11.42 -2.81
CA LEU A 77 3.59 11.08 -3.48
C LEU A 77 4.65 10.57 -2.48
N LEU A 78 4.84 11.28 -1.37
CA LEU A 78 5.75 10.86 -0.29
C LEU A 78 5.32 9.52 0.32
N ALA A 79 4.02 9.32 0.53
CA ALA A 79 3.48 8.07 1.06
C ALA A 79 3.75 6.89 0.13
N LEU A 80 3.60 7.07 -1.18
CA LEU A 80 3.92 6.06 -2.19
C LEU A 80 5.42 5.76 -2.22
N GLY A 81 6.27 6.78 -2.10
CA GLY A 81 7.73 6.61 -1.99
C GLY A 81 8.11 5.81 -0.73
N VAL A 82 7.54 6.16 0.42
CA VAL A 82 7.73 5.43 1.69
C VAL A 82 7.21 4.00 1.59
N LEU A 83 6.08 3.79 0.92
CA LEU A 83 5.52 2.46 0.69
C LEU A 83 6.45 1.61 -0.18
N ALA A 84 6.93 2.14 -1.30
CA ALA A 84 7.87 1.44 -2.18
C ALA A 84 9.19 1.12 -1.46
N ALA A 85 9.79 2.10 -0.78
CA ALA A 85 10.99 1.90 0.01
C ALA A 85 10.78 0.89 1.14
N GLY A 86 9.63 0.96 1.84
CA GLY A 86 9.27 0.03 2.90
C GLY A 86 9.16 -1.42 2.42
N ILE A 87 8.61 -1.65 1.22
CA ILE A 87 8.56 -2.98 0.60
C ILE A 87 9.97 -3.48 0.30
N LEU A 88 10.82 -2.66 -0.32
CA LEU A 88 12.19 -3.06 -0.64
C LEU A 88 13.02 -3.34 0.61
N VAL A 89 12.93 -2.46 1.63
CA VAL A 89 13.61 -2.64 2.92
C VAL A 89 13.13 -3.91 3.60
N ARG A 90 11.81 -4.17 3.62
CA ARG A 90 11.25 -5.39 4.21
C ARG A 90 11.78 -6.66 3.54
N SER A 91 12.04 -6.61 2.24
CA SER A 91 12.58 -7.73 1.46
C SER A 91 14.08 -7.94 1.63
N LEU A 92 14.78 -7.14 2.44
CA LEU A 92 16.18 -7.39 2.77
C LEU A 92 16.34 -8.52 3.81
N PRO A 93 17.46 -9.24 3.82
CA PRO A 93 17.73 -10.29 4.80
C PRO A 93 17.97 -9.71 6.20
N GLY A 94 17.19 -10.17 7.18
CA GLY A 94 17.35 -9.83 8.59
C GLY A 94 16.05 -9.35 9.27
N ALA A 95 15.88 -9.71 10.55
CA ALA A 95 14.67 -9.37 11.30
C ALA A 95 14.44 -7.86 11.44
N VAL A 96 15.52 -7.09 11.64
CA VAL A 96 15.45 -5.62 11.77
C VAL A 96 14.78 -4.99 10.54
N TRP A 97 15.17 -5.43 9.34
CA TRP A 97 14.66 -4.91 8.08
C TRP A 97 13.21 -5.30 7.83
N LEU A 98 12.83 -6.53 8.21
CA LEU A 98 11.45 -7.00 8.17
C LEU A 98 10.54 -6.09 9.00
N TRP A 99 10.92 -5.80 10.25
CA TRP A 99 10.14 -4.94 11.14
C TRP A 99 10.12 -3.48 10.67
N SER A 100 11.28 -2.89 10.37
CA SER A 100 11.37 -1.49 9.93
C SER A 100 10.62 -1.25 8.61
N GLY A 101 10.72 -2.18 7.66
CA GLY A 101 10.00 -2.14 6.40
C GLY A 101 8.49 -2.27 6.60
N THR A 102 8.04 -3.15 7.50
CA THR A 102 6.60 -3.30 7.81
C THR A 102 6.01 -2.05 8.46
N VAL A 103 6.76 -1.38 9.34
CA VAL A 103 6.36 -0.10 9.92
C VAL A 103 6.27 0.99 8.83
N ALA A 104 7.26 1.07 7.94
CA ALA A 104 7.24 2.01 6.82
C ALA A 104 6.06 1.77 5.87
N ILE A 105 5.78 0.51 5.53
CA ILE A 105 4.61 0.10 4.75
C ILE A 105 3.33 0.56 5.45
N GLY A 106 3.19 0.31 6.76
CA GLY A 106 2.04 0.73 7.56
C GLY A 106 1.83 2.25 7.52
N ALA A 107 2.91 3.03 7.67
CA ALA A 107 2.84 4.50 7.62
C ALA A 107 2.43 5.02 6.24
N GLY A 108 3.03 4.51 5.16
CA GLY A 108 2.67 4.90 3.78
C GLY A 108 1.22 4.57 3.44
N ILE A 109 0.78 3.37 3.82
CA ILE A 109 -0.61 2.93 3.63
C ILE A 109 -1.57 3.80 4.43
N ALA A 110 -1.22 4.21 5.65
CA ALA A 110 -2.05 5.09 6.47
C ALA A 110 -2.27 6.45 5.83
N VAL A 111 -1.20 7.09 5.39
CA VAL A 111 -1.29 8.40 4.71
C VAL A 111 -2.15 8.29 3.45
N ALA A 112 -1.91 7.30 2.61
CA ALA A 112 -2.65 7.14 1.36
C ALA A 112 -4.12 6.79 1.59
N ASN A 113 -4.46 5.90 2.54
CA ASN A 113 -5.85 5.53 2.84
C ASN A 113 -6.68 6.66 3.44
N VAL A 114 -6.07 7.63 4.12
CA VAL A 114 -6.78 8.80 4.64
C VAL A 114 -6.95 9.87 3.55
N LEU A 115 -5.93 10.09 2.73
CA LEU A 115 -5.94 11.16 1.73
C LEU A 115 -6.67 10.81 0.43
N LEU A 116 -6.66 9.55 -0.01
CA LEU A 116 -7.35 9.15 -1.25
C LEU A 116 -8.86 9.41 -1.20
N PRO A 117 -9.60 8.94 -0.19
CA PRO A 117 -11.03 9.20 -0.09
C PRO A 117 -11.35 10.69 0.00
N ALA A 118 -10.49 11.48 0.67
CA ALA A 118 -10.62 12.92 0.75
C ALA A 118 -10.47 13.59 -0.63
N VAL A 119 -9.48 13.17 -1.43
CA VAL A 119 -9.30 13.65 -2.81
C VAL A 119 -10.47 13.24 -3.70
N VAL A 120 -10.94 12.00 -3.60
CA VAL A 120 -12.11 11.52 -4.35
C VAL A 120 -13.37 12.33 -4.00
N LYS A 121 -13.60 12.58 -2.72
CA LYS A 121 -14.74 13.39 -2.26
C LYS A 121 -14.67 14.82 -2.78
N ARG A 122 -13.48 15.43 -2.83
CA ARG A 122 -13.26 16.78 -3.34
C ARG A 122 -13.47 16.86 -4.85
N ASP A 123 -12.90 15.94 -5.61
CA ASP A 123 -12.83 16.03 -7.08
C ASP A 123 -14.04 15.37 -7.77
N HIS A 124 -14.74 14.45 -7.10
CA HIS A 124 -15.87 13.68 -7.64
C HIS A 124 -17.11 13.67 -6.73
N ALA A 125 -17.40 14.78 -6.05
CA ALA A 125 -18.55 14.91 -5.13
C ALA A 125 -19.88 14.43 -5.75
N GLY A 126 -20.14 14.73 -7.03
CA GLY A 126 -21.37 14.34 -7.73
C GLY A 126 -21.49 12.87 -8.11
N ARG A 127 -20.43 12.05 -7.98
CA ARG A 127 -20.43 10.60 -8.30
C ARG A 127 -19.76 9.76 -7.22
N LEU A 128 -19.76 10.25 -5.98
CA LEU A 128 -19.01 9.65 -4.87
C LEU A 128 -19.33 8.16 -4.66
N ALA A 129 -20.61 7.78 -4.74
CA ALA A 129 -21.03 6.39 -4.57
C ALA A 129 -20.41 5.46 -5.62
N THR A 130 -20.47 5.84 -6.90
CA THR A 130 -19.88 5.06 -7.99
C THR A 130 -18.36 4.97 -7.87
N VAL A 131 -17.69 6.09 -7.60
CA VAL A 131 -16.21 6.11 -7.50
C VAL A 131 -15.73 5.29 -6.30
N THR A 132 -16.42 5.38 -5.17
CA THR A 132 -16.10 4.59 -3.97
C THR A 132 -16.36 3.10 -4.19
N GLY A 133 -17.41 2.74 -4.93
CA GLY A 133 -17.69 1.36 -5.33
C GLY A 133 -16.56 0.78 -6.20
N VAL A 134 -16.20 1.49 -7.28
CA VAL A 134 -15.10 1.06 -8.16
C VAL A 134 -13.77 1.00 -7.40
N TYR A 135 -13.48 2.02 -6.59
CA TYR A 135 -12.30 2.05 -5.71
C TYR A 135 -12.23 0.82 -4.80
N SER A 136 -13.33 0.47 -4.14
CA SER A 136 -13.39 -0.68 -3.23
C SER A 136 -13.23 -2.01 -3.97
N SER A 137 -13.83 -2.13 -5.16
CA SER A 137 -13.68 -3.32 -6.02
C SER A 137 -12.24 -3.50 -6.47
N VAL A 138 -11.58 -2.43 -6.93
CA VAL A 138 -10.16 -2.48 -7.33
C VAL A 138 -9.27 -2.86 -6.15
N THR A 139 -9.49 -2.22 -5.00
CA THR A 139 -8.72 -2.48 -3.78
C THR A 139 -8.87 -3.93 -3.29
N THR A 140 -10.07 -4.50 -3.42
CA THR A 140 -10.36 -5.89 -3.03
C THR A 140 -9.83 -6.90 -4.05
N GLY A 141 -9.99 -6.61 -5.35
CA GLY A 141 -9.40 -7.42 -6.41
C GLY A 141 -7.87 -7.48 -6.31
N ALA A 142 -7.23 -6.33 -6.08
CA ALA A 142 -5.78 -6.28 -5.87
C ALA A 142 -5.35 -7.05 -4.62
N ALA A 143 -6.12 -6.98 -3.52
CA ALA A 143 -5.86 -7.82 -2.34
C ALA A 143 -5.91 -9.31 -2.65
N GLY A 144 -6.92 -9.74 -3.42
CA GLY A 144 -7.06 -11.13 -3.87
C GLY A 144 -5.90 -11.58 -4.74
N LEU A 145 -5.45 -10.75 -5.68
CA LEU A 145 -4.23 -10.99 -6.46
C LEU A 145 -2.98 -11.06 -5.57
N GLY A 146 -2.89 -10.17 -4.57
CA GLY A 146 -1.84 -10.15 -3.56
C GLY A 146 -1.70 -11.48 -2.85
N ALA A 147 -2.79 -12.01 -2.32
CA ALA A 147 -2.80 -13.28 -1.62
C ALA A 147 -2.64 -14.47 -2.57
N GLY A 148 -3.33 -14.47 -3.71
CA GLY A 148 -3.33 -15.58 -4.66
C GLY A 148 -2.00 -15.77 -5.38
N LEU A 149 -1.26 -14.69 -5.65
CA LEU A 149 0.04 -14.75 -6.30
C LEU A 149 1.21 -14.92 -5.31
N ALA A 150 0.99 -14.76 -4.00
CA ALA A 150 2.07 -14.78 -3.01
C ALA A 150 2.85 -16.11 -3.00
N VAL A 151 2.15 -17.23 -2.87
CA VAL A 151 2.75 -18.58 -2.87
C VAL A 151 3.39 -18.93 -4.21
N PRO A 152 2.71 -18.83 -5.38
CA PRO A 152 3.33 -19.20 -6.65
C PRO A 152 4.51 -18.30 -7.01
N LEU A 153 4.51 -17.02 -6.62
CA LEU A 153 5.68 -16.16 -6.79
C LEU A 153 6.85 -16.58 -5.89
N ALA A 154 6.57 -16.98 -4.64
CA ALA A 154 7.61 -17.47 -3.73
C ALA A 154 8.21 -18.77 -4.24
N ASP A 155 7.39 -19.71 -4.72
CA ASP A 155 7.86 -20.98 -5.29
C ASP A 155 8.65 -20.75 -6.59
N ALA A 156 8.17 -19.85 -7.47
CA ALA A 156 8.85 -19.54 -8.73
C ALA A 156 10.19 -18.82 -8.54
N THR A 157 10.34 -18.02 -7.49
CA THR A 157 11.58 -17.28 -7.20
C THR A 157 12.48 -17.99 -6.20
N GLY A 158 11.98 -19.03 -5.52
CA GLY A 158 12.67 -19.75 -4.45
C GLY A 158 12.81 -18.97 -3.15
N ASP A 159 12.30 -17.74 -3.07
CA ASP A 159 12.39 -16.86 -1.90
C ASP A 159 11.10 -16.06 -1.70
N TRP A 160 10.61 -16.07 -0.45
CA TRP A 160 9.44 -15.29 -0.06
C TRP A 160 9.74 -13.78 -0.09
N ARG A 161 11.01 -13.37 0.06
CA ARG A 161 11.40 -11.95 0.02
C ARG A 161 11.23 -11.35 -1.37
N THR A 162 11.62 -12.07 -2.41
CA THR A 162 11.47 -11.65 -3.81
C THR A 162 10.01 -11.61 -4.21
N ALA A 163 9.20 -12.58 -3.76
CA ALA A 163 7.75 -12.57 -3.97
C ALA A 163 7.08 -11.31 -3.39
N LEU A 164 7.57 -10.82 -2.25
CA LEU A 164 7.10 -9.57 -1.65
C LEU A 164 7.66 -8.33 -2.34
N ALA A 165 8.91 -8.37 -2.81
CA ALA A 165 9.58 -7.24 -3.45
C ALA A 165 8.91 -6.85 -4.78
N VAL A 166 8.35 -7.81 -5.51
CA VAL A 166 7.61 -7.55 -6.77
C VAL A 166 6.47 -6.54 -6.56
N TRP A 167 5.86 -6.51 -5.38
CA TRP A 167 4.80 -5.56 -5.06
C TRP A 167 5.29 -4.12 -4.93
N ALA A 168 6.60 -3.85 -4.90
CA ALA A 168 7.14 -2.49 -4.96
C ALA A 168 6.93 -1.81 -6.33
N ILE A 169 6.71 -2.60 -7.40
CA ILE A 169 6.42 -2.06 -8.74
C ILE A 169 5.15 -1.22 -8.72
N LEU A 170 4.13 -1.69 -8.02
CA LEU A 170 2.82 -1.04 -7.92
C LEU A 170 2.91 0.40 -7.37
N PRO A 171 3.44 0.65 -6.16
CA PRO A 171 3.58 2.01 -5.63
C PRO A 171 4.53 2.88 -6.47
N CYS A 172 5.55 2.32 -7.14
CA CYS A 172 6.38 3.07 -8.07
C CYS A 172 5.58 3.58 -9.29
N VAL A 173 4.79 2.71 -9.92
CA VAL A 173 3.89 3.09 -11.03
C VAL A 173 2.86 4.10 -10.56
N ALA A 174 2.28 3.87 -9.38
CA ALA A 174 1.33 4.80 -8.77
C ALA A 174 1.96 6.17 -8.52
N ALA A 175 3.20 6.24 -8.01
CA ALA A 175 3.91 7.49 -7.78
C ALA A 175 4.18 8.24 -9.09
N ALA A 176 4.61 7.54 -10.14
CA ALA A 176 4.84 8.13 -11.46
C ALA A 176 3.54 8.72 -12.05
N VAL A 177 2.43 7.97 -12.02
CA VAL A 177 1.13 8.44 -12.52
C VAL A 177 0.61 9.60 -11.66
N TRP A 178 0.81 9.54 -10.34
CA TRP A 178 0.38 10.59 -9.43
C TRP A 178 1.17 11.89 -9.63
N PHE A 179 2.48 11.79 -9.86
CA PHE A 179 3.34 12.92 -10.19
C PHE A 179 2.92 13.58 -11.51
N LEU A 180 2.54 12.80 -12.52
CA LEU A 180 2.04 13.32 -13.79
C LEU A 180 0.66 13.98 -13.69
N ARG A 181 -0.10 13.72 -12.61
CA ARG A 181 -1.48 14.21 -12.44
C ARG A 181 -1.53 15.70 -12.12
N GLY A 182 -0.55 16.27 -11.42
CA GLY A 182 -0.61 17.69 -11.08
C GLY A 182 0.69 18.25 -10.57
#